data_AF-A0A497I5U1-F1
#
_entry.id   AF-A0A497I5U1-F1
#
_cell.length_a   1.000
_cell.length_b   1.000
_cell.length_c   1.000
_cell.angle_alpha   90.00
_cell.angle_beta   90.00
_cell.angle_gamma   90.00
#
_symmetry.space_group_name_H-M   'P 1'
#
loop_
_entity.id
_entity.type
_entity.pdbx_description
1 polymer ?
#
loop_
_entity_poly.entity_id
_entity_poly.type
_entity_poly.pdbx_seq_one_letter_code
_entity_poly.pdbx_strand_id
1 'polypeptide(L)'
;MSLEEKLNIAIIETSAEKLDQRLYVAFCMYNLNLVNRILVSGRKGVGVAEKFFKNWRIPLSQVIWEKDSNGIKESIKNTLHLLYTMRDRVGRVYYIVNHEHLRDAEAMFKKIARKIGYKPDTEFQSLETSISYTSLWSRSKRKEGAYA
;
A
#
# COMPACT_ATOMS: atom_id res chain seq x y z
N MET A 1 -5.18 31.40 4.09
CA MET A 1 -5.29 30.11 4.81
C MET A 1 -4.79 29.02 3.87
N SER A 2 -3.67 28.35 4.15
CA SER A 2 -3.30 27.16 3.39
C SER A 2 -4.17 26.00 3.87
N LEU A 3 -5.00 25.44 2.99
CA LEU A 3 -5.55 24.10 3.20
C LEU A 3 -4.35 23.17 3.38
N GLU A 4 -4.16 22.59 4.58
CA GLU A 4 -3.18 21.52 4.72
C GLU A 4 -3.53 20.43 3.70
N GLU A 5 -2.58 20.13 2.83
CA GLU A 5 -2.77 19.13 1.79
C GLU A 5 -3.06 17.78 2.45
N LYS A 6 -4.22 17.20 2.14
CA LYS A 6 -4.65 15.92 2.72
C LYS A 6 -3.65 14.81 2.37
N LEU A 7 -3.45 13.89 3.30
CA LEU A 7 -2.58 12.73 3.13
C LEU A 7 -3.29 11.68 2.29
N ASN A 8 -2.73 11.39 1.11
CA ASN A 8 -3.11 10.25 0.29
C ASN A 8 -2.08 9.15 0.55
N ILE A 9 -2.51 8.03 1.12
CA ILE A 9 -1.62 7.03 1.73
C ILE A 9 -1.75 5.70 0.99
N ALA A 10 -0.62 5.17 0.51
CA ALA A 10 -0.50 3.77 0.11
C ALA A 10 -0.04 2.92 1.29
N ILE A 11 -0.76 1.86 1.64
CA ILE A 11 -0.41 0.96 2.73
C ILE A 11 0.11 -0.35 2.17
N ILE A 12 1.21 -0.84 2.74
CA ILE A 12 1.85 -2.10 2.36
C ILE A 12 2.06 -2.96 3.60
N GLU A 13 1.61 -4.21 3.54
CA GLU A 13 1.93 -5.24 4.51
C GLU A 13 3.23 -5.97 4.11
N THR A 14 4.12 -6.19 5.08
CA THR A 14 5.50 -6.66 4.83
C THR A 14 5.76 -8.14 5.12
N SER A 15 4.87 -8.83 5.81
CA SER A 15 5.02 -10.25 6.15
C SER A 15 4.53 -11.23 5.09
N ALA A 16 3.71 -10.79 4.13
CA ALA A 16 3.18 -11.64 3.07
C ALA A 16 4.14 -11.80 1.87
N GLU A 17 3.99 -12.89 1.12
CA GLU A 17 4.72 -13.15 -0.13
C GLU A 17 4.55 -12.00 -1.15
N LYS A 18 5.45 -11.90 -2.15
CA LYS A 18 5.39 -10.87 -3.21
C LYS A 18 5.48 -9.41 -2.70
N LEU A 19 6.22 -9.19 -1.61
CA LEU A 19 6.47 -7.86 -1.03
C LEU A 19 7.05 -6.87 -2.06
N ASP A 20 7.98 -7.34 -2.89
CA ASP A 20 8.60 -6.60 -3.99
C ASP A 20 7.56 -5.99 -4.96
N GLN A 21 6.53 -6.77 -5.32
CA GLN A 21 5.47 -6.30 -6.21
C GLN A 21 4.64 -5.20 -5.55
N ARG A 22 4.30 -5.36 -4.27
CA ARG A 22 3.55 -4.33 -3.52
C ARG A 22 4.35 -3.05 -3.34
N LEU A 23 5.65 -3.16 -3.05
CA LEU A 23 6.58 -2.04 -2.98
C LEU A 23 6.65 -1.29 -4.32
N TYR A 24 6.71 -2.02 -5.43
CA TYR A 24 6.72 -1.43 -6.76
C TYR A 24 5.42 -0.67 -7.08
N VAL A 25 4.26 -1.24 -6.75
CA VAL A 25 2.97 -0.55 -6.94
C VAL A 25 2.91 0.75 -6.13
N ALA A 26 3.31 0.70 -4.85
CA ALA A 26 3.33 1.90 -4.02
C ALA A 26 4.30 2.97 -4.56
N PHE A 27 5.47 2.55 -5.05
CA PHE A 27 6.42 3.43 -5.72
C PHE A 27 5.79 4.09 -6.97
N CYS A 28 5.11 3.33 -7.82
CA CYS A 28 4.44 3.89 -8.99
C CYS A 28 3.36 4.91 -8.60
N MET A 29 2.52 4.59 -7.61
CA MET A 29 1.49 5.51 -7.12
C MET A 29 2.09 6.80 -6.56
N TYR A 30 3.21 6.71 -5.84
CA TYR A 30 3.92 7.86 -5.29
C TYR A 30 4.49 8.74 -6.41
N ASN A 31 5.18 8.16 -7.39
CA ASN A 31 5.78 8.92 -8.50
C ASN A 31 4.75 9.55 -9.44
N LEU A 32 3.58 8.94 -9.57
CA LEU A 32 2.46 9.49 -10.33
C LEU A 32 1.64 10.52 -9.54
N ASN A 33 2.09 10.92 -8.34
CA ASN A 33 1.40 11.85 -7.44
C ASN A 33 -0.03 11.41 -7.06
N LEU A 34 -0.33 10.11 -7.13
CA LEU A 34 -1.61 9.56 -6.66
C LEU A 34 -1.64 9.45 -5.14
N VAL A 35 -0.47 9.26 -4.53
CA VAL A 35 -0.25 9.26 -3.08
C VAL A 35 0.92 10.17 -2.74
N ASN A 36 0.88 10.79 -1.57
CA ASN A 36 1.96 11.63 -1.05
C ASN A 36 2.61 11.02 0.20
N ARG A 37 2.13 9.87 0.68
CA ARG A 37 2.71 9.09 1.77
C ARG A 37 2.63 7.59 1.48
N ILE A 38 3.62 6.85 1.97
CA ILE A 38 3.61 5.39 1.98
C ILE A 38 3.66 4.93 3.44
N LEU A 39 2.74 4.07 3.86
CA LEU A 39 2.71 3.43 5.17
C LEU A 39 3.12 1.97 5.01
N VAL A 40 4.23 1.59 5.63
CA VAL A 40 4.76 0.24 5.63
C VAL A 40 4.48 -0.38 6.99
N SER A 41 3.72 -1.47 6.99
CA SER A 41 3.26 -2.15 8.19
C SER A 41 3.79 -3.58 8.26
N GLY A 42 4.31 -3.95 9.43
CA GLY A 42 4.86 -5.27 9.74
C GLY A 42 6.32 -5.23 10.18
N ARG A 43 6.71 -6.24 10.93
CA ARG A 43 8.07 -6.39 11.50
C ARG A 43 9.04 -7.08 10.53
N LYS A 44 8.56 -8.10 9.82
CA LYS A 44 9.35 -8.87 8.83
C LYS A 44 9.41 -8.08 7.52
N GLY A 45 10.51 -8.13 6.78
CA GLY A 45 10.58 -7.46 5.47
C GLY A 45 10.77 -5.93 5.49
N VAL A 46 10.75 -5.28 6.66
CA VAL A 46 11.06 -3.83 6.80
C VAL A 46 12.40 -3.47 6.20
N GLY A 47 13.46 -4.25 6.47
CA GLY A 47 14.77 -4.00 5.90
C GLY A 47 14.82 -4.13 4.38
N VAL A 48 13.93 -4.95 3.79
CA VAL A 48 13.77 -5.06 2.33
C VAL A 48 13.10 -3.80 1.78
N ALA A 49 12.03 -3.34 2.42
CA ALA A 49 11.34 -2.10 2.07
C ALA A 49 12.25 -0.88 2.19
N GLU A 50 13.01 -0.76 3.28
CA GLU A 50 13.97 0.34 3.48
C GLU A 50 15.04 0.37 2.37
N LYS A 51 15.63 -0.79 2.02
CA LYS A 51 16.58 -0.90 0.91
C LYS A 51 15.95 -0.54 -0.43
N PHE A 52 14.72 -1.01 -0.68
CA PHE A 52 13.98 -0.69 -1.89
C PHE A 52 13.80 0.83 -2.03
N PHE A 53 13.23 1.51 -1.02
CA PHE A 53 13.00 2.94 -1.10
C PHE A 53 14.28 3.77 -1.23
N LYS A 54 15.38 3.35 -0.58
CA LYS A 54 16.71 3.96 -0.78
C LYS A 54 17.18 3.84 -2.23
N ASN A 55 17.09 2.64 -2.81
CA ASN A 55 17.51 2.39 -4.20
C ASN A 55 16.70 3.21 -5.21
N TRP A 56 15.41 3.37 -4.95
CA TRP A 56 14.48 4.12 -5.80
C TRP A 56 14.39 5.61 -5.45
N ARG A 57 15.27 6.11 -4.57
CA ARG A 57 15.37 7.53 -4.16
C ARG A 57 14.07 8.12 -3.59
N ILE A 58 13.21 7.28 -3.00
CA ILE A 58 12.09 7.77 -2.18
C ILE A 58 12.66 8.25 -0.84
N PRO A 59 12.45 9.51 -0.43
CA PRO A 59 12.92 9.99 0.85
C PRO A 59 12.24 9.22 1.98
N LEU A 60 13.02 8.61 2.89
CA LEU A 60 12.46 7.79 3.98
C LEU A 60 11.59 8.60 4.94
N SER A 61 11.74 9.93 4.98
CA SER A 61 10.86 10.85 5.72
C SER A 61 9.43 10.91 5.17
N GLN A 62 9.20 10.46 3.94
CA GLN A 62 7.88 10.35 3.30
C GLN A 62 7.23 8.98 3.57
N VAL A 63 7.96 8.07 4.23
CA VAL A 63 7.51 6.72 4.57
C VAL A 63 7.18 6.66 6.06
N ILE A 64 5.96 6.26 6.37
CA ILE A 64 5.47 6.00 7.72
C ILE A 64 5.73 4.52 8.02
N TRP A 65 6.39 4.25 9.14
CA TRP A 65 6.77 2.88 9.53
C TRP A 65 5.96 2.42 10.72
N GLU A 66 5.21 1.34 10.56
CA GLU A 66 4.56 0.59 11.63
C GLU A 66 5.28 -0.75 11.74
N LYS A 67 6.16 -0.90 12.74
CA LYS A 67 7.09 -2.03 12.84
C LYS A 67 6.66 -3.09 13.87
N ASP A 68 5.49 -2.93 14.49
CA ASP A 68 5.05 -3.74 15.62
C ASP A 68 4.21 -4.95 15.19
N SER A 69 3.65 -4.92 13.98
CA SER A 69 2.78 -5.99 13.50
C SER A 69 3.51 -7.28 13.15
N ASN A 70 3.01 -8.40 13.66
CA ASN A 70 3.46 -9.75 13.34
C ASN A 70 2.37 -10.51 12.55
N GLY A 71 2.16 -10.09 11.30
CA GLY A 71 1.19 -10.70 10.39
C GLY A 71 0.07 -9.74 9.96
N ILE A 72 -0.70 -10.17 8.94
CA ILE A 72 -1.70 -9.32 8.27
C ILE A 72 -2.79 -8.77 9.20
N LYS A 73 -3.26 -9.57 10.18
CA LYS A 73 -4.32 -9.15 11.10
C LYS A 73 -3.86 -8.03 12.03
N GLU A 74 -2.66 -8.14 12.56
CA GLU A 74 -2.05 -7.09 13.40
C GLU A 74 -1.73 -5.87 12.55
N SER A 75 -1.20 -6.07 11.33
CA SER A 75 -0.92 -5.01 10.37
C SER A 75 -2.15 -4.16 10.08
N ILE A 76 -3.28 -4.79 9.75
CA ILE A 76 -4.54 -4.08 9.49
C ILE A 76 -4.97 -3.30 10.74
N LYS A 77 -4.90 -3.93 11.93
CA LYS A 77 -5.32 -3.30 13.19
C LYS A 77 -4.46 -2.09 13.54
N ASN A 78 -3.14 -2.24 13.52
CA ASN A 78 -2.20 -1.19 13.90
C ASN A 78 -2.22 -0.05 12.87
N THR A 79 -2.30 -0.39 11.58
CA THR A 79 -2.45 0.62 10.52
C THR A 79 -3.73 1.41 10.69
N LEU A 80 -4.86 0.76 10.92
CA LEU A 80 -6.14 1.43 11.16
C LEU A 80 -6.11 2.33 12.40
N HIS A 81 -5.45 1.88 13.48
CA HIS A 81 -5.28 2.71 14.68
C HIS A 81 -4.43 3.95 14.37
N LEU A 82 -3.34 3.78 13.60
CA LEU A 82 -2.49 4.88 13.18
C LEU A 82 -3.23 5.87 12.27
N LEU A 83 -4.00 5.38 11.30
CA LEU A 83 -4.85 6.24 10.46
C LEU A 83 -5.87 7.02 11.30
N TYR A 84 -6.45 6.39 12.33
CA TYR A 84 -7.43 7.04 13.20
C TYR A 84 -6.86 8.22 14.00
N THR A 85 -5.58 8.16 14.41
CA THR A 85 -4.93 9.28 15.12
C THR A 85 -4.64 10.47 14.21
N MET A 86 -4.56 10.24 12.88
CA MET A 86 -4.33 11.28 11.87
C MET A 86 -5.55 11.54 10.97
N ARG A 87 -6.73 11.05 11.35
CA ARG A 87 -7.96 11.05 10.51
C ARG A 87 -8.30 12.43 9.92
N ASP A 88 -8.09 13.50 10.67
CA ASP A 88 -8.42 14.86 10.22
C ASP A 88 -7.52 15.34 9.08
N ARG A 89 -6.39 14.66 8.85
CA ARG A 89 -5.42 14.95 7.80
C ARG A 89 -5.42 13.90 6.69
N VAL A 90 -6.04 12.74 6.89
CA VAL A 90 -6.17 11.69 5.88
C VAL A 90 -7.19 12.12 4.82
N GLY A 91 -6.87 11.86 3.55
CA GLY A 91 -7.73 12.07 2.39
C GLY A 91 -8.16 10.74 1.78
N ARG A 92 -7.24 10.06 1.09
CA ARG A 92 -7.48 8.75 0.48
C ARG A 92 -6.54 7.70 1.01
N VAL A 93 -7.04 6.49 1.19
CA VAL A 93 -6.26 5.33 1.64
C VAL A 93 -6.36 4.20 0.62
N TYR A 94 -5.20 3.70 0.20
CA TYR A 94 -5.07 2.57 -0.72
C TYR A 94 -4.35 1.43 -0.02
N TYR A 95 -5.06 0.35 0.29
CA TYR A 95 -4.48 -0.85 0.89
C TYR A 95 -3.99 -1.79 -0.21
N ILE A 96 -2.67 -1.89 -0.37
CA ILE A 96 -2.04 -2.70 -1.41
C ILE A 96 -1.85 -4.12 -0.88
N VAL A 97 -2.63 -5.05 -1.41
CA VAL A 97 -2.56 -6.47 -1.10
C VAL A 97 -2.46 -7.30 -2.37
N ASN A 98 -1.94 -8.52 -2.22
CA ASN A 98 -1.98 -9.50 -3.29
C ASN A 98 -3.44 -9.87 -3.60
N HIS A 99 -3.75 -10.10 -4.87
CA HIS A 99 -5.10 -10.47 -5.33
C HIS A 99 -5.69 -11.65 -4.56
N GLU A 100 -4.88 -12.66 -4.27
CA GLU A 100 -5.26 -13.87 -3.51
C GLU A 100 -5.75 -13.58 -2.09
N HIS A 101 -5.42 -12.42 -1.52
CA HIS A 101 -5.81 -12.01 -0.17
C HIS A 101 -6.78 -10.83 -0.16
N LEU A 102 -7.21 -10.33 -1.33
CA LEU A 102 -7.97 -9.08 -1.45
C LEU A 102 -9.31 -9.15 -0.72
N ARG A 103 -10.10 -10.22 -0.96
CA ARG A 103 -11.44 -10.37 -0.35
C ARG A 103 -11.37 -10.52 1.17
N ASP A 104 -10.42 -11.31 1.66
CA ASP A 104 -10.25 -11.54 3.09
C ASP A 104 -9.70 -10.29 3.80
N ALA A 105 -8.76 -9.59 3.18
CA ALA A 105 -8.20 -8.35 3.71
C ALA A 105 -9.27 -7.25 3.77
N GLU A 106 -10.11 -7.09 2.74
CA GLU A 106 -11.18 -6.09 2.73
C GLU A 106 -12.24 -6.38 3.80
N ALA A 107 -12.69 -7.63 3.91
CA ALA A 107 -13.64 -8.04 4.94
C ALA A 107 -13.07 -7.83 6.35
N MET A 108 -11.78 -8.17 6.55
CA MET A 108 -11.09 -7.98 7.82
C MET A 108 -10.90 -6.51 8.15
N PHE A 109 -10.53 -5.68 7.18
CA PHE A 109 -10.38 -4.24 7.32
C PHE A 109 -11.70 -3.59 7.73
N LYS A 110 -12.80 -3.88 7.02
CA LYS A 110 -14.15 -3.37 7.37
C LYS A 110 -14.57 -3.81 8.77
N LYS A 111 -14.32 -5.07 9.14
CA LYS A 111 -14.65 -5.60 10.47
C LYS A 111 -13.86 -4.89 11.58
N ILE A 112 -12.57 -4.66 11.38
CA ILE A 112 -11.72 -3.99 12.38
C ILE A 112 -12.04 -2.50 12.45
N ALA A 113 -12.22 -1.82 11.31
CA ALA A 113 -12.62 -0.42 11.22
C ALA A 113 -13.89 -0.13 12.05
N ARG A 114 -14.93 -0.96 11.88
CA ARG A 114 -16.17 -0.86 12.67
C ARG A 114 -15.92 -1.00 14.18
N LYS A 115 -15.05 -1.92 14.59
CA LYS A 115 -14.73 -2.13 16.02
C LYS A 115 -14.04 -0.93 16.66
N ILE A 116 -13.24 -0.19 15.89
CA ILE A 116 -12.51 0.98 16.39
C ILE A 116 -13.23 2.31 16.15
N GLY A 117 -14.43 2.27 15.57
CA GLY A 117 -15.21 3.48 15.24
C GLY A 117 -14.71 4.25 14.00
N TYR A 118 -13.83 3.65 13.19
CA TYR A 118 -13.42 4.21 11.91
C TYR A 118 -14.52 3.95 10.86
N LYS A 119 -15.00 4.99 10.18
CA LYS A 119 -16.04 4.91 9.14
C LYS A 119 -15.38 4.92 7.74
N PRO A 120 -15.15 3.75 7.12
CA PRO A 120 -14.39 3.66 5.87
C PRO A 120 -15.16 4.12 4.63
N ASP A 121 -16.49 4.28 4.72
CA ASP A 121 -17.38 4.51 3.58
C ASP A 121 -17.14 5.85 2.85
N THR A 122 -16.35 6.77 3.43
CA THR A 122 -15.96 8.04 2.81
C THR A 122 -14.51 8.09 2.30
N GLU A 123 -13.64 7.14 2.66
CA GLU A 123 -12.17 7.30 2.52
C GLU A 123 -11.39 6.06 2.03
N PHE A 124 -12.03 4.89 1.89
CA PHE A 124 -11.35 3.66 1.50
C PHE A 124 -11.68 3.23 0.06
N GLN A 125 -10.68 3.24 -0.81
CA GLN A 125 -10.74 2.59 -2.12
C GLN A 125 -9.73 1.43 -2.13
N SER A 126 -10.23 0.19 -2.25
CA SER A 126 -9.38 -0.96 -2.55
C SER A 126 -8.96 -0.88 -4.01
N LEU A 127 -7.65 -0.73 -4.26
CA LEU A 127 -7.09 -0.79 -5.60
C LEU A 127 -6.63 -2.22 -5.87
N GLU A 128 -7.31 -2.89 -6.79
CA GLU A 128 -6.95 -4.23 -7.23
C GLU A 128 -5.59 -4.20 -7.93
N THR A 129 -4.62 -4.94 -7.41
CA THR A 129 -3.36 -5.21 -8.13
C THR A 129 -3.58 -6.38 -9.09
N SER A 130 -4.38 -6.18 -10.15
CA SER A 130 -4.46 -7.12 -11.27
C SER A 130 -3.31 -6.90 -12.26
N ILE A 131 -2.09 -6.65 -11.77
CA ILE A 131 -0.90 -6.75 -12.63
C ILE A 131 -0.31 -8.13 -12.43
N SER A 132 -0.93 -9.10 -13.11
CA SER A 132 -0.22 -10.32 -13.45
C SER A 132 0.98 -9.91 -14.31
N TYR A 133 2.18 -9.92 -13.72
CA TYR A 133 3.45 -9.58 -14.39
C TYR A 133 3.71 -10.44 -15.64
N THR A 134 3.01 -11.58 -15.78
CA THR A 134 3.02 -12.37 -17.01
C THR A 134 2.39 -11.64 -18.19
N SER A 135 1.52 -10.64 -17.99
CA SER A 135 0.91 -9.86 -19.08
C SER A 135 1.75 -8.67 -19.58
N LEU A 136 2.63 -8.12 -18.75
CA LEU A 136 3.53 -7.02 -19.15
C LEU A 136 4.78 -7.53 -19.89
N TRP A 137 5.29 -8.72 -19.54
CA TRP A 137 6.41 -9.36 -20.24
C TRP A 137 5.99 -10.21 -21.45
N SER A 138 4.76 -10.74 -21.49
CA SER A 138 4.26 -11.46 -22.67
C SER A 138 3.76 -10.53 -23.78
N ARG A 139 3.49 -9.25 -23.48
CA ARG A 139 3.17 -8.24 -24.50
C ARG A 139 4.41 -7.65 -25.17
N SER A 140 5.54 -7.55 -24.48
CA SER A 140 6.81 -7.13 -25.09
C SER A 140 7.41 -8.23 -25.98
N LYS A 141 7.29 -9.52 -25.62
CA LYS A 141 7.74 -10.62 -26.49
C LYS A 141 6.86 -10.89 -27.72
N ARG A 142 5.62 -10.39 -27.78
CA ARG A 142 4.76 -10.50 -28.99
C ARG A 142 4.97 -9.37 -29.99
N LYS A 143 5.69 -8.30 -29.66
CA LYS A 143 5.98 -7.20 -30.60
C LYS A 143 7.33 -7.28 -31.28
N GLU A 144 8.23 -8.19 -30.87
CA GLU A 144 9.51 -8.42 -31.56
C GLU A 144 9.40 -9.38 -32.76
N GLY A 145 8.21 -9.87 -33.10
CA GLY A 145 7.97 -10.75 -34.26
C GLY A 145 7.10 -10.15 -35.37
N ALA A 146 6.77 -8.86 -35.32
CA ALA A 146 5.93 -8.20 -36.35
C ALA A 146 6.69 -7.18 -37.20
N TYR A 147 8.01 -7.09 -37.03
CA TYR A 147 8.92 -6.25 -37.83
C TYR A 147 10.24 -7.00 -38.11
N ALA A 148 10.14 -8.27 -38.51
CA ALA A 148 11.21 -9.05 -39.12
C ALA A 148 10.70 -9.62 -40.45
#